data_AF-A0A9Q1IAG8-F1
#
_entry.id   AF-A0A9Q1IAG8-F1
#
_cell.length_a   1.000
_cell.length_b   1.000
_cell.length_c   1.000
_cell.angle_alpha   90.00
_cell.angle_beta   90.00
_cell.angle_gamma   90.00
#
_symmetry.space_group_name_H-M   'P 1'
#
loop_
_entity.id
_entity.type
_entity.pdbx_description
1 polymer ?
#
loop_
_entity_poly.entity_id
_entity_poly.type
_entity_poly.pdbx_seq_one_letter_code
_entity_poly.pdbx_strand_id
1 'polypeptide(L)'
;MNVTFDNLRGQCYDGAKNDQLPPDERLACASFPELLKFCKMQEMDCMYPNMFDLLVLLATIPVSAATAERCFSAKKRVLNRLRSTVTQGRLQQLLLLTVEADQTNALNLEASVDYFIQRPRRIDF
;
A
#
# COMPACT_ATOMS: atom_id res chain seq x y z
N MET A 1 -0.04 1.89 -5.77
CA MET A 1 1.12 1.41 -6.55
C MET A 1 2.05 0.75 -5.54
N ASN A 2 1.92 -0.57 -5.40
CA ASN A 2 2.48 -1.32 -4.27
C ASN A 2 3.92 -1.68 -4.61
N VAL A 3 4.86 -0.94 -4.03
CA VAL A 3 6.27 -1.32 -4.06
C VAL A 3 6.43 -2.41 -3.01
N THR A 4 6.38 -3.67 -3.43
CA THR A 4 6.62 -4.82 -2.55
C THR A 4 8.10 -4.91 -2.20
N PHE A 5 8.37 -5.07 -0.90
CA PHE A 5 9.69 -5.09 -0.27
C PHE A 5 10.67 -6.12 -0.87
N ASP A 6 10.13 -7.19 -1.46
CA ASP A 6 10.93 -8.30 -1.99
C ASP A 6 11.66 -7.98 -3.30
N ASN A 7 11.25 -6.94 -4.03
CA ASN A 7 11.88 -6.55 -5.30
C ASN A 7 13.20 -5.77 -5.14
N LEU A 8 13.69 -5.60 -3.91
CA LEU A 8 14.85 -4.74 -3.58
C LEU A 8 16.09 -5.54 -3.16
N ARG A 9 16.05 -6.89 -3.17
CA ARG A 9 17.12 -7.78 -2.66
C ARG A 9 17.89 -8.54 -3.76
N GLY A 10 18.12 -7.93 -4.92
CA GLY A 10 18.77 -8.61 -6.04
C GLY A 10 20.06 -7.93 -6.49
N GLN A 11 21.19 -8.61 -6.20
CA GLN A 11 22.54 -8.47 -6.77
C GLN A 11 23.45 -7.39 -6.15
N CYS A 12 24.42 -7.86 -5.34
CA CYS A 12 25.62 -7.12 -4.98
C CYS A 12 26.58 -7.12 -6.18
N TYR A 13 27.12 -5.96 -6.56
CA TYR A 13 28.04 -5.80 -7.68
C TYR A 13 29.45 -6.28 -7.31
N ASP A 14 30.04 -7.12 -8.15
CA ASP A 14 31.49 -7.38 -8.16
C ASP A 14 32.18 -6.17 -8.77
N GLY A 15 33.00 -5.49 -7.97
CA GLY A 15 33.67 -4.25 -8.33
C GLY A 15 34.55 -4.38 -9.57
N ALA A 16 34.08 -3.83 -10.68
CA ALA A 16 34.87 -3.14 -11.70
C ALA A 16 33.94 -2.73 -12.84
N LYS A 17 34.05 -1.46 -13.27
CA LYS A 17 33.37 -0.82 -14.41
C LYS A 17 32.04 -0.17 -14.04
N ASN A 18 32.09 1.10 -13.65
CA ASN A 18 31.84 2.20 -14.59
C ASN A 18 31.94 3.53 -13.85
N ASP A 19 33.13 4.13 -13.91
CA ASP A 19 33.31 5.57 -13.78
C ASP A 19 32.57 6.26 -14.93
N GLN A 20 31.31 6.62 -14.73
CA GLN A 20 30.67 7.72 -15.46
C GLN A 20 29.37 8.12 -14.75
N LEU A 21 29.49 8.78 -13.60
CA LEU A 21 28.36 9.53 -13.04
C LEU A 21 28.43 10.94 -13.65
N PRO A 22 27.47 11.37 -14.47
CA PRO A 22 27.44 12.76 -14.92
C PRO A 22 27.30 13.66 -13.69
N PRO A 23 28.17 14.67 -13.54
CA PRO A 23 28.00 15.66 -12.50
C PRO A 23 26.82 16.57 -12.92
N ASP A 24 26.19 17.22 -11.96
CA ASP A 24 25.30 18.37 -12.20
C ASP A 24 23.79 18.12 -12.37
N GLU A 25 23.16 17.32 -11.52
CA GLU A 25 21.74 17.57 -11.19
C GLU A 25 21.56 17.59 -9.68
N ARG A 26 21.56 18.81 -9.14
CA ARG A 26 21.45 19.12 -7.72
C ARG A 26 20.15 18.55 -7.15
N LEU A 27 20.24 17.38 -6.50
CA LEU A 27 19.34 16.84 -5.47
C LEU A 27 17.89 17.38 -5.51
N ALA A 28 17.21 17.22 -6.64
CA ALA A 28 15.79 17.48 -6.76
C ALA A 28 15.01 16.18 -6.51
N CYS A 29 15.25 15.52 -5.37
CA CYS A 29 14.41 14.43 -4.95
C CYS A 29 13.10 15.06 -4.44
N ALA A 30 12.12 15.23 -5.31
CA ALA A 30 10.83 15.86 -4.94
C ALA A 30 10.06 14.99 -3.95
N SER A 31 10.36 13.69 -3.89
CA SER A 31 9.69 12.75 -3.00
C SER A 31 10.65 11.71 -2.40
N PHE A 32 10.34 11.28 -1.17
CA PHE A 32 11.08 10.25 -0.44
C PHE A 32 11.28 8.92 -1.20
N PRO A 33 10.31 8.43 -2.02
CA PRO A 33 10.50 7.26 -2.88
C PRO A 33 11.54 7.43 -3.98
N GLU A 34 11.69 8.64 -4.53
CA GLU A 34 12.71 8.94 -5.54
C GLU A 34 14.11 8.94 -4.92
N LEU A 35 14.23 9.44 -3.68
CA LEU A 35 15.46 9.37 -2.91
C LEU A 35 15.88 7.91 -2.68
N LEU A 36 14.96 7.02 -2.29
CA LEU A 36 15.27 5.60 -2.14
C LEU A 36 15.74 4.93 -3.44
N LYS A 37 15.13 5.28 -4.58
CA LYS A 37 15.58 4.78 -5.89
C LYS A 37 16.99 5.26 -6.20
N PHE A 38 17.29 6.53 -5.95
CA PHE A 38 18.62 7.08 -6.16
C PHE A 38 19.68 6.40 -5.27
N CYS A 39 19.37 6.18 -3.98
CA CYS A 39 20.26 5.48 -3.06
C CYS A 39 20.59 4.04 -3.50
N LYS A 40 19.61 3.34 -4.08
CA LYS A 40 19.82 2.01 -4.67
C LYS A 40 20.69 2.02 -5.92
N MET A 41 20.51 3.03 -6.78
CA MET A 41 21.33 3.20 -7.99
C MET A 41 22.80 3.47 -7.66
N GLN A 42 23.08 4.00 -6.45
CA GLN A 42 24.42 4.24 -5.92
C GLN A 42 24.94 3.09 -5.04
N GLU A 43 24.24 1.95 -5.02
CA GLU A 43 24.60 0.74 -4.25
C GLU A 43 24.89 0.98 -2.75
N MET A 44 24.21 1.97 -2.16
CA MET A 44 24.32 2.29 -0.73
C MET A 44 23.89 1.12 0.16
N ASP A 45 23.08 0.21 -0.40
CA ASP A 45 22.63 -1.07 0.15
C ASP A 45 23.81 -1.96 0.58
N CYS A 46 24.91 -1.93 -0.20
CA CYS A 46 26.08 -2.79 0.01
C CYS A 46 27.13 -2.11 0.88
N MET A 47 27.30 -0.80 0.74
CA MET A 47 28.28 -0.01 1.50
C MET A 47 27.81 0.32 2.92
N TYR A 48 26.53 0.65 3.11
CA TYR A 48 25.95 1.06 4.39
C TYR A 48 24.57 0.41 4.62
N PRO A 49 24.51 -0.92 4.81
CA PRO A 49 23.26 -1.66 4.92
C PRO A 49 22.35 -1.12 6.04
N ASN A 50 22.92 -0.77 7.20
CA ASN A 50 22.16 -0.23 8.33
C ASN A 50 21.52 1.13 8.04
N MET A 51 22.18 2.00 7.28
CA MET A 51 21.62 3.31 6.93
C MET A 51 20.54 3.16 5.86
N PHE A 52 20.75 2.26 4.90
CA PHE A 52 19.75 1.95 3.89
C PHE A 52 18.47 1.38 4.51
N ASP A 53 18.60 0.44 5.45
CA ASP A 53 17.46 -0.14 6.18
C ASP A 53 16.70 0.91 6.98
N LEU A 54 17.39 1.87 7.61
CA LEU A 54 16.76 2.97 8.35
C LEU A 54 15.99 3.92 7.41
N LEU A 55 16.52 4.19 6.23
CA LEU A 55 15.83 4.99 5.20
C LEU A 55 14.59 4.26 4.69
N VAL A 56 14.67 2.95 4.46
CA VAL A 56 13.50 2.15 4.06
C VAL A 56 12.47 2.09 5.19
N LEU A 57 12.90 1.97 6.44
CA LEU A 57 12.01 2.03 7.60
C LEU A 57 11.29 3.38 7.68
N LEU A 58 12.02 4.48 7.45
CA LEU A 58 11.46 5.82 7.43
C LEU A 58 10.47 6.04 6.26
N ALA A 59 10.67 5.36 5.13
CA ALA A 59 9.74 5.41 3.99
C ALA A 59 8.47 4.59 4.20
N THR A 60 8.59 3.45 4.88
CA THR A 60 7.52 2.48 5.05
C THR A 60 6.61 2.85 6.21
N ILE A 61 7.18 3.41 7.29
CA ILE A 61 6.38 3.99 8.35
C ILE A 61 5.78 5.29 7.81
N PRO A 62 4.44 5.40 7.73
CA PRO A 62 3.84 6.66 7.33
C PRO A 62 4.24 7.71 8.38
N VAL A 63 4.96 8.74 7.95
CA VAL A 63 5.38 9.87 8.80
C VAL A 63 4.18 10.54 9.50
N SER A 64 2.97 10.36 8.96
CA SER A 64 1.73 10.83 9.56
C SER A 64 0.76 9.70 9.89
N ALA A 65 0.07 9.83 11.02
CA ALA A 65 -1.06 8.97 11.38
C ALA A 65 -2.32 9.22 10.51
N ALA A 66 -2.27 10.20 9.59
CA ALA A 66 -3.42 10.67 8.83
C ALA A 66 -4.14 9.56 8.05
N THR A 67 -3.42 8.58 7.51
CA THR A 67 -4.02 7.43 6.81
C THR A 67 -4.81 6.54 7.78
N ALA A 68 -4.22 6.20 8.93
CA ALA A 68 -4.89 5.40 9.96
C ALA A 68 -6.11 6.16 10.54
N GLU A 69 -5.95 7.45 10.84
CA GLU A 69 -7.05 8.32 11.29
C GLU A 69 -8.18 8.40 10.25
N ARG A 70 -7.84 8.52 8.96
CA ARG A 70 -8.82 8.49 7.87
C ARG A 70 -9.57 7.15 7.84
N CYS A 71 -8.88 6.02 8.00
CA CYS A 71 -9.50 4.69 8.09
C CYS A 71 -10.43 4.55 9.32
N PHE A 72 -10.01 5.01 10.49
CA PHE A 72 -10.84 4.99 11.69
C PHE A 72 -12.06 5.92 11.58
N SER A 73 -11.88 7.08 10.94
CA SER A 73 -12.98 8.00 10.63
C SER A 73 -13.99 7.37 9.67
N ALA A 74 -13.52 6.69 8.62
CA ALA A 74 -14.39 5.94 7.70
C ALA A 74 -15.15 4.82 8.43
N LYS A 75 -14.47 4.02 9.25
CA LYS A 75 -15.12 3.01 10.11
C LYS A 75 -16.20 3.63 11.00
N LYS A 76 -15.89 4.77 11.63
CA LYS A 76 -16.84 5.50 12.47
C LYS A 76 -18.06 5.95 11.67
N ARG A 77 -17.88 6.45 10.44
CA ARG A 77 -19.00 6.83 9.56
C ARG A 77 -19.88 5.63 9.23
N VAL A 78 -19.29 4.51 8.82
CA VAL A 78 -20.02 3.28 8.48
C VAL A 78 -20.85 2.77 9.68
N LEU A 79 -20.25 2.70 10.87
CA LEU A 79 -20.92 2.19 12.07
C LEU A 79 -21.93 3.18 12.65
N ASN A 80 -21.54 4.44 12.87
CA ASN A 80 -22.39 5.42 13.56
C ASN A 80 -23.54 5.93 12.70
N ARG A 81 -23.35 6.14 11.39
CA ARG A 81 -24.42 6.64 10.52
C ARG A 81 -25.57 5.64 10.44
N LEU A 82 -25.24 4.35 10.44
CA LEU A 82 -26.19 3.25 10.30
C LEU A 82 -26.65 2.67 11.66
N ARG A 83 -26.10 3.13 12.80
CA ARG A 83 -26.30 2.56 14.16
C ARG A 83 -26.22 1.02 14.16
N SER A 84 -25.30 0.47 13.37
CA SER A 84 -25.29 -0.97 13.08
C SER A 84 -24.39 -1.73 14.06
N THR A 85 -24.90 -2.84 14.57
CA THR A 85 -24.10 -3.83 15.31
C THR A 85 -23.64 -4.88 14.31
N VAL A 86 -22.45 -4.69 13.72
CA VAL A 86 -21.88 -5.59 12.70
C VAL A 86 -20.70 -6.35 13.31
N THR A 87 -20.64 -7.65 13.05
CA THR A 87 -19.50 -8.49 13.48
C THR A 87 -18.20 -8.04 12.83
N GLN A 88 -17.07 -8.25 13.49
CA GLN A 88 -15.76 -7.81 13.01
C GLN A 88 -15.45 -8.33 11.59
N GLY A 89 -15.81 -9.58 11.29
CA GLY A 89 -15.61 -10.18 9.96
C GLY A 89 -16.35 -9.44 8.85
N ARG A 90 -17.67 -9.21 9.00
CA ARG A 90 -18.44 -8.41 8.02
C ARG A 90 -17.91 -6.99 7.90
N LEU A 91 -17.51 -6.38 9.02
CA LEU A 91 -17.02 -5.01 9.02
C LEU A 91 -15.72 -4.87 8.23
N GLN A 92 -14.78 -5.81 8.39
CA GLN A 92 -13.52 -5.79 7.66
C GLN A 92 -13.73 -5.90 6.14
N GLN A 93 -14.62 -6.79 5.71
CA GLN A 93 -14.98 -6.94 4.30
C GLN A 93 -15.60 -5.66 3.73
N LEU A 94 -16.52 -5.02 4.48
CA LEU A 94 -17.12 -3.77 4.05
C LEU A 94 -16.09 -2.63 3.98
N LEU A 95 -15.18 -2.56 4.96
CA LEU A 95 -14.13 -1.55 4.97
C LEU A 95 -13.20 -1.71 3.75
N LEU A 96 -12.85 -2.96 3.39
CA LEU A 96 -12.05 -3.26 2.21
C LEU A 96 -12.71 -2.71 0.94
N LEU A 97 -14.01 -2.97 0.74
CA LEU A 97 -14.78 -2.43 -0.38
C LEU A 97 -14.81 -0.90 -0.40
N THR A 98 -14.86 -0.25 0.77
CA THR A 98 -14.85 1.23 0.84
C THR A 98 -13.48 1.84 0.56
N VAL A 99 -12.37 1.14 0.88
CA VAL A 99 -11.02 1.61 0.58
C VAL A 99 -10.71 1.42 -0.89
N GLU A 100 -11.07 0.26 -1.44
CA GLU A 100 -10.95 -0.07 -2.87
C GLU A 100 -12.22 0.34 -3.65
N ALA A 101 -12.77 1.52 -3.35
CA ALA A 101 -14.03 1.97 -3.93
C ALA A 101 -13.96 2.07 -5.46
N ASP A 102 -12.82 2.49 -6.01
CA ASP A 102 -12.62 2.61 -7.46
C ASP A 102 -12.77 1.26 -8.17
N GLN A 103 -12.20 0.19 -7.60
CA GLN A 103 -12.32 -1.17 -8.12
C GLN A 103 -13.71 -1.73 -7.87
N THR A 104 -14.29 -1.44 -6.70
CA THR A 104 -15.63 -1.89 -6.32
C THR A 104 -16.71 -1.29 -7.23
N ASN A 105 -16.56 -0.03 -7.62
CA ASN A 105 -17.47 0.64 -8.55
C ASN A 105 -17.39 0.07 -9.98
N ALA A 106 -16.27 -0.55 -10.34
CA ALA A 106 -16.13 -1.27 -11.60
C ALA A 106 -16.77 -2.67 -11.58
N LEU A 107 -17.18 -3.17 -10.41
CA LEU A 107 -17.87 -4.46 -10.30
C LEU A 107 -19.33 -4.33 -10.73
N ASN A 108 -19.82 -5.35 -11.45
CA ASN A 108 -21.23 -5.44 -11.82
C ASN A 108 -22.06 -5.97 -10.64
N LEU A 109 -22.70 -5.04 -9.92
CA LEU A 109 -23.57 -5.37 -8.79
C LEU A 109 -24.84 -6.11 -9.21
N GLU A 110 -25.41 -5.80 -10.38
CA GLU A 110 -26.64 -6.45 -10.86
C GLU A 110 -26.43 -7.95 -11.09
N ALA A 111 -25.32 -8.32 -11.73
CA ALA A 111 -24.95 -9.73 -11.91
C ALA A 111 -24.76 -10.47 -10.57
N SER A 112 -24.26 -9.75 -9.56
CA SER A 112 -24.08 -10.31 -8.20
C SER A 112 -25.44 -10.53 -7.53
N VAL A 113 -26.37 -9.59 -7.67
CA VAL A 113 -27.74 -9.70 -7.13
C VAL A 113 -28.49 -10.85 -7.78
N ASP A 114 -28.42 -10.98 -9.10
CA ASP A 114 -29.06 -12.08 -9.84
C ASP A 114 -28.55 -13.45 -9.39
N TYR A 115 -27.24 -13.57 -9.16
CA TYR A 115 -26.65 -14.79 -8.61
C TYR A 115 -27.19 -15.13 -7.22
N PHE A 116 -27.40 -14.14 -6.35
CA PHE A 116 -27.97 -14.37 -5.01
C PHE A 116 -29.47 -14.72 -5.05
N ILE A 117 -30.23 -14.17 -6.00
CA ILE A 117 -31.66 -14.50 -6.18
C ILE A 117 -31.86 -15.96 -6.61
N GLN A 118 -30.93 -16.50 -7.40
CA GLN A 118 -30.98 -17.90 -7.84
C GLN A 118 -30.81 -18.92 -6.70
N ARG A 119 -30.30 -18.51 -5.54
CA ARG A 119 -30.11 -19.39 -4.37
C ARG A 119 -31.35 -19.38 -3.46
N PRO A 120 -31.71 -20.50 -2.83
CA PRO A 120 -32.79 -20.52 -1.85
C PRO A 120 -32.43 -19.57 -0.69
N ARG A 121 -33.33 -18.61 -0.41
CA ARG A 121 -33.12 -17.58 0.63
C ARG A 121 -33.19 -18.12 2.06
N ARG A 122 -33.67 -19.34 2.23
CA ARG A 122 -33.80 -19.98 3.54
C ARG A 122 -32.49 -20.71 3.84
N ILE A 123 -31.81 -20.27 4.89
CA ILE A 123 -30.71 -21.00 5.51
C ILE A 123 -31.39 -21.94 6.49
N ASP A 124 -31.36 -23.24 6.21
CA ASP A 124 -31.86 -24.24 7.15
C ASP A 124 -30.88 -24.27 8.33
N PHE A 125 -31.40 -23.98 9.53
CA PHE A 125 -30.65 -24.02 10.80
C PHE A 125 -30.77 -25.39 11.46
#